data_AF-E6XFZ2-F1
#
_entry.id   AF-E6XFZ2-F1
#
_cell.length_a   1.000
_cell.length_b   1.000
_cell.length_c   1.000
_cell.angle_alpha   90.00
_cell.angle_beta   90.00
_cell.angle_gamma   90.00
#
_symmetry.space_group_name_H-M   'P 1'
#
loop_
_entity.id
_entity.type
_entity.pdbx_description
1 polymer ?
#
loop_
_entity_poly.entity_id
_entity_poly.type
_entity_poly.pdbx_seq_one_letter_code
_entity_poly.pdbx_strand_id
1 'polypeptide(L)'
;MKNLMMINGVKAFIDYDPDAETFRGEFVGLNGGADFYGESVAQLEAEGAKSLSVFLEMCQERGIEPYKNFSGKFNVRISPEVHARLNEIALSQSISLNAAVENAVNDYIAHSA
;
A
#
# COMPACT_ATOMS: atom_id res chain seq x y z
N MET A 1 6.97 -8.50 -10.55
CA MET A 1 7.57 -7.80 -9.40
C MET A 1 7.49 -6.33 -9.75
N LYS A 2 6.77 -5.54 -8.95
CA LYS A 2 6.56 -4.12 -9.24
C LYS A 2 7.81 -3.33 -8.87
N ASN A 3 8.29 -2.44 -9.73
CA ASN A 3 9.40 -1.56 -9.38
C ASN A 3 8.88 -0.33 -8.62
N LEU A 4 9.70 0.25 -7.75
CA LEU A 4 9.35 1.47 -7.03
C LEU A 4 10.01 2.68 -7.67
N MET A 5 9.24 3.75 -7.84
CA MET A 5 9.68 5.05 -8.31
C MET A 5 9.25 6.13 -7.32
N MET A 6 10.08 7.16 -7.15
CA MET A 6 9.77 8.31 -6.29
C MET A 6 9.41 9.50 -7.16
N ILE A 7 8.21 10.07 -6.94
CA ILE A 7 7.74 11.26 -7.67
C ILE A 7 7.26 12.28 -6.64
N ASN A 8 7.92 13.45 -6.60
CA ASN A 8 7.64 14.53 -5.65
C ASN A 8 7.52 14.07 -4.18
N GLY A 9 8.35 13.10 -3.77
CA GLY A 9 8.35 12.56 -2.41
C GLY A 9 7.32 11.45 -2.15
N VAL A 10 6.51 11.07 -3.13
CA VAL A 10 5.53 9.99 -3.02
C VAL A 10 5.99 8.77 -3.82
N LYS A 11 5.86 7.59 -3.23
CA LYS A 11 6.21 6.31 -3.86
C LYS A 11 5.13 5.91 -4.87
N ALA A 12 5.55 5.43 -6.03
CA ALA A 12 4.67 4.80 -7.01
C ALA A 12 5.22 3.42 -7.42
N PHE A 13 4.35 2.42 -7.49
CA PHE A 13 4.67 1.15 -8.12
C PHE A 13 4.54 1.27 -9.64
N ILE A 14 5.55 0.79 -10.35
CA ILE A 14 5.59 0.75 -11.81
C ILE A 14 5.50 -0.71 -12.26
N ASP A 15 4.53 -0.98 -13.12
CA ASP A 15 4.36 -2.26 -13.82
C ASP A 15 4.18 -2.03 -15.32
N TYR A 16 4.53 -3.03 -16.12
CA TYR A 16 4.17 -3.06 -17.53
C TYR A 16 2.73 -3.54 -17.70
N ASP A 17 1.93 -2.77 -18.43
CA ASP A 17 0.58 -3.11 -18.85
C ASP A 17 0.63 -3.64 -20.30
N PRO A 18 0.44 -4.96 -20.51
CA PRO A 18 0.54 -5.56 -21.84
C PRO A 18 -0.63 -5.20 -22.75
N ASP A 19 -1.80 -4.83 -22.23
CA ASP A 19 -2.97 -4.49 -23.03
C ASP A 19 -2.86 -3.06 -23.58
N ALA A 20 -2.23 -2.16 -22.80
CA ALA A 20 -1.98 -0.78 -23.19
C ALA A 20 -0.58 -0.55 -23.80
N GLU A 21 0.26 -1.59 -23.87
CA GLU A 21 1.67 -1.54 -24.32
C GLU A 21 2.49 -0.41 -23.67
N THR A 22 2.24 -0.13 -22.40
CA THR A 22 2.84 1.01 -21.69
C THR A 22 3.17 0.64 -20.24
N PHE A 23 3.92 1.50 -19.53
CA PHE A 23 4.10 1.33 -18.09
C PHE A 23 2.98 2.06 -17.35
N ARG A 24 2.39 1.41 -16.36
CA ARG A 24 1.42 1.97 -15.42
C ARG A 24 2.10 2.28 -14.10
N GLY A 25 1.93 3.49 -13.62
CA GLY A 25 2.30 3.93 -12.28
C GLY A 25 1.09 4.01 -11.36
N GLU A 26 1.20 3.44 -10.16
CA GLU A 26 0.18 3.50 -9.10
C GLU A 26 0.81 4.05 -7.81
N PHE A 27 0.33 5.19 -7.33
CA PHE A 27 0.85 5.79 -6.10
C PHE A 27 0.49 4.99 -4.85
N VAL A 28 1.47 4.84 -3.95
CA VAL A 28 1.35 4.12 -2.70
C VAL A 28 1.00 5.10 -1.57
N GLY A 29 -0.05 4.76 -0.83
CA GLY A 29 -0.42 5.49 0.38
C GLY A 29 -1.36 6.68 0.15
N LEU A 30 -1.75 7.00 -1.09
CA LEU A 30 -2.81 7.96 -1.36
C LEU A 30 -4.20 7.37 -1.05
N ASN A 31 -5.12 8.20 -0.58
CA ASN A 31 -6.47 7.76 -0.21
C ASN A 31 -7.42 7.53 -1.39
N GLY A 32 -6.95 7.74 -2.62
CA GLY A 32 -7.65 7.50 -3.87
C GLY A 32 -6.68 7.15 -5.00
N GLY A 33 -7.22 6.89 -6.19
CA GLY A 33 -6.41 6.57 -7.36
C GLY A 33 -5.83 7.83 -8.01
N ALA A 34 -4.52 7.84 -8.22
CA ALA A 34 -3.79 8.86 -8.99
C ALA A 34 -2.87 8.17 -10.00
N ASP A 35 -3.40 7.15 -10.67
CA ASP A 35 -2.63 6.36 -11.61
C ASP A 35 -2.17 7.21 -12.79
N PHE A 36 -1.06 6.80 -13.40
CA PHE A 36 -0.48 7.46 -14.56
C PHE A 36 0.14 6.42 -15.49
N TYR A 37 0.39 6.80 -16.73
CA TYR A 37 0.95 5.92 -17.75
C TYR A 37 2.07 6.62 -18.51
N GLY A 38 3.02 5.84 -19.03
CA GLY A 38 4.11 6.37 -19.84
C GLY A 38 4.91 5.27 -20.52
N GLU A 39 5.41 5.54 -21.72
CA GLU A 39 6.22 4.62 -22.53
C GLU A 39 7.72 4.72 -22.20
N SER A 40 8.10 5.70 -21.38
CA SER A 40 9.48 5.93 -20.96
C SER A 40 9.54 6.46 -19.53
N VAL A 41 10.70 6.36 -18.90
CA VAL A 41 10.94 6.90 -17.54
C VAL A 41 10.63 8.40 -17.47
N ALA A 42 11.04 9.17 -18.47
CA ALA A 42 10.78 10.61 -18.52
C ALA A 42 9.27 10.93 -18.60
N GLN A 43 8.50 10.15 -19.37
CA GLN A 43 7.05 10.29 -19.42
C GLN A 43 6.40 9.88 -18.09
N LEU A 44 6.87 8.81 -17.45
CA LEU A 44 6.39 8.40 -16.12
C LEU A 44 6.61 9.49 -15.07
N GLU A 45 7.78 10.16 -15.07
CA GLU A 45 8.04 11.29 -14.17
C GLU A 45 7.07 12.45 -14.41
N ALA A 46 6.89 12.83 -15.68
CA ALA A 46 6.04 13.97 -16.06
C ALA A 46 4.55 13.71 -15.78
N GLU A 47 4.02 12.58 -16.25
CA GLU A 47 2.62 12.22 -16.07
C GLU A 47 2.31 11.88 -14.61
N GLY A 48 3.24 11.24 -13.89
CA GLY A 48 3.09 10.99 -12.47
C GLY A 48 3.07 12.27 -11.64
N ALA A 49 3.95 13.24 -11.94
CA ALA A 49 3.96 14.52 -11.24
C ALA A 49 2.66 15.31 -11.46
N LYS A 50 2.13 15.27 -12.69
CA LYS A 50 0.86 15.90 -13.06
C LYS A 50 -0.34 15.20 -12.40
N SER A 51 -0.39 13.87 -12.45
CA SER A 51 -1.47 13.08 -11.84
C SER A 51 -1.52 13.33 -10.33
N LEU A 52 -0.35 13.33 -9.67
CA LEU A 52 -0.24 13.64 -8.25
C LEU A 52 -0.69 15.07 -7.93
N SER A 53 -0.27 16.08 -8.72
CA SER A 53 -0.66 17.46 -8.44
C SER A 53 -2.17 17.67 -8.55
N VAL A 54 -2.81 17.10 -9.59
CA VAL A 54 -4.26 17.16 -9.77
C VAL A 54 -4.99 16.46 -8.64
N PHE A 55 -4.49 15.31 -8.19
CA PHE A 55 -5.07 14.59 -7.06
C PHE A 55 -5.02 15.41 -5.77
N LEU A 56 -3.85 15.98 -5.44
CA LEU A 56 -3.66 16.80 -4.24
C LEU A 56 -4.53 18.07 -4.26
N GLU A 57 -4.64 18.72 -5.42
CA GLU A 57 -5.50 19.89 -5.61
C GLU A 57 -6.98 19.52 -5.37
N MET A 58 -7.47 18.43 -5.96
CA MET A 58 -8.84 17.96 -5.70
C MET A 58 -9.08 17.61 -4.23
N CYS A 59 -8.11 16.99 -3.56
CA CYS A 59 -8.20 16.72 -2.12
C CYS A 59 -8.34 18.02 -1.33
N GLN A 60 -7.53 19.03 -1.66
CA GLN A 60 -7.59 20.34 -1.02
C GLN A 60 -8.95 21.03 -1.26
N GLU A 61 -9.45 21.06 -2.49
CA GLU A 61 -10.75 21.66 -2.85
C GLU A 61 -11.92 21.02 -2.10
N ARG A 62 -11.84 19.71 -1.86
CA ARG A 62 -12.88 18.93 -1.19
C ARG A 62 -12.71 18.83 0.33
N GLY A 63 -11.61 19.36 0.88
CA GLY A 63 -11.28 19.23 2.30
C GLY A 63 -11.05 17.78 2.74
N ILE A 64 -10.48 16.95 1.85
CA ILE A 64 -10.19 15.53 2.08
C ILE A 64 -8.70 15.34 2.31
N GLU A 65 -8.32 14.54 3.30
CA GLU A 65 -6.91 14.20 3.57
C GLU A 65 -6.34 13.32 2.44
N PRO A 66 -5.32 13.74 1.68
CA PRO A 66 -4.87 13.02 0.47
C PRO A 66 -4.22 11.66 0.74
N TYR A 67 -3.78 11.39 1.98
CA TYR A 67 -3.09 10.15 2.35
C TYR A 67 -4.02 9.20 3.12
N LYS A 68 -3.80 7.89 2.93
CA LYS A 68 -4.46 6.86 3.73
C LYS A 68 -4.05 7.03 5.18
N ASN A 69 -5.04 7.01 6.06
CA ASN A 69 -4.80 6.97 7.50
C ASN A 69 -4.64 5.50 7.95
N PHE A 70 -3.46 5.15 8.45
CA PHE A 70 -3.18 3.81 8.98
C PHE A 70 -3.48 3.78 10.48
N SER A 71 -4.76 3.61 10.83
CA SER A 71 -5.24 3.67 12.23
C SER A 71 -4.75 2.55 13.16
N GLY A 72 -4.05 1.55 12.65
CA GLY A 72 -3.69 0.32 13.38
C GLY A 72 -4.85 -0.65 13.62
N LYS A 73 -6.10 -0.23 13.36
CA LYS A 73 -7.27 -1.13 13.44
C LYS A 73 -7.32 -2.00 12.18
N PHE A 74 -7.10 -3.29 12.35
CA PHE A 74 -7.04 -4.26 11.25
C PHE A 74 -8.03 -5.40 11.47
N ASN A 75 -9.23 -5.27 10.90
CA ASN A 75 -10.26 -6.29 11.00
C ASN A 75 -10.08 -7.32 9.88
N VAL A 76 -9.62 -8.52 10.22
CA VAL A 76 -9.40 -9.61 9.26
C VAL A 76 -10.22 -10.85 9.59
N ARG A 77 -10.59 -11.60 8.55
CA ARG A 77 -11.20 -12.92 8.67
C ARG A 77 -10.14 -13.98 8.36
N ILE A 78 -9.90 -14.87 9.32
CA ILE A 78 -9.06 -16.06 9.17
C ILE A 78 -9.90 -17.31 9.46
N SER A 79 -9.39 -18.50 9.12
CA SER A 79 -10.14 -19.72 9.38
C SER A 79 -10.30 -19.96 10.89
N PRO A 80 -11.41 -20.55 11.35
CA PRO A 80 -11.62 -20.85 12.77
C PRO A 80 -10.51 -21.72 13.37
N GLU A 81 -9.97 -22.65 12.58
CA GLU A 81 -8.87 -23.53 12.99
C GLU A 81 -7.57 -22.77 13.26
N VAL A 82 -7.18 -21.86 12.34
CA VAL A 82 -5.98 -21.03 12.53
C VAL A 82 -6.17 -20.08 13.71
N HIS A 83 -7.37 -19.50 13.85
CA HIS A 83 -7.69 -18.64 14.99
C HIS A 83 -7.57 -19.39 16.33
N ALA A 84 -8.14 -20.59 16.43
CA ALA A 84 -8.06 -21.41 17.64
C ALA A 84 -6.61 -21.77 17.98
N ARG A 85 -5.83 -22.19 16.99
CA ARG A 85 -4.43 -22.56 17.17
C ARG A 85 -3.57 -21.37 17.59
N LEU A 86 -3.77 -20.20 16.97
CA LEU A 86 -3.04 -18.99 17.32
C LEU A 86 -3.36 -18.53 18.75
N ASN A 87 -4.62 -18.63 19.17
CA ASN A 87 -5.04 -18.29 20.53
C ASN A 87 -4.41 -19.21 21.59
N GLU A 88 -4.35 -20.52 21.34
CA GLU A 88 -3.67 -21.47 22.22
C GLU A 88 -2.19 -21.12 22.39
N ILE A 89 -1.49 -20.83 21.28
CA ILE A 89 -0.08 -20.46 21.29
C ILE A 89 0.13 -19.14 22.05
N ALA A 90 -0.70 -18.12 21.79
CA ALA A 90 -0.63 -16.83 22.46
C ALA A 90 -0.78 -16.96 23.98
N LEU A 91 -1.76 -17.78 24.44
CA LEU A 91 -1.97 -18.06 25.86
C LEU A 91 -0.77 -18.79 26.48
N SER A 92 -0.17 -19.77 25.79
CA SER A 92 1.03 -20.48 26.27
C SER A 92 2.23 -19.55 26.46
N GLN A 93 2.27 -18.44 25.71
CA GLN A 93 3.31 -17.41 25.78
C GLN A 93 2.93 -16.22 26.67
N SER A 94 1.76 -16.25 27.32
CA SER A 94 1.22 -15.14 28.13
C SER A 94 1.10 -13.80 27.37
N ILE A 95 0.79 -13.85 26.08
CA ILE A 95 0.54 -12.67 25.24
C ILE A 95 -0.92 -12.63 24.75
N SER A 96 -1.38 -11.45 24.34
CA SER A 96 -2.69 -11.31 23.72
C SER A 96 -2.70 -11.89 22.30
N LEU A 97 -3.88 -12.27 21.81
CA LEU A 97 -4.05 -12.69 20.42
C LEU A 97 -3.59 -11.60 19.43
N ASN A 98 -3.89 -10.33 19.73
CA ASN A 98 -3.46 -9.22 18.89
C ASN A 98 -1.93 -9.08 18.84
N ALA A 99 -1.24 -9.28 19.97
CA ALA A 99 0.22 -9.27 20.00
C ALA A 99 0.82 -10.43 19.19
N ALA A 100 0.20 -11.62 19.24
CA ALA A 100 0.62 -12.75 18.41
C ALA A 100 0.44 -12.47 16.90
N VAL A 101 -0.67 -11.81 16.52
CA VAL A 101 -0.89 -11.35 15.14
C VAL A 101 0.15 -10.31 14.73
N GLU A 102 0.42 -9.32 15.58
CA GLU A 102 1.41 -8.28 15.32
C GLU A 102 2.82 -8.85 15.13
N ASN A 103 3.23 -9.82 15.97
CA ASN A 103 4.50 -10.54 15.80
C ASN A 103 4.57 -11.24 14.45
N ALA A 104 3.53 -12.00 14.06
CA ALA A 104 3.50 -12.70 12.79
C ALA A 104 3.55 -11.73 11.59
N VAL A 105 2.89 -10.58 11.68
CA VAL A 105 2.94 -9.52 10.66
C VAL A 105 4.35 -8.93 10.56
N ASN A 106 5.00 -8.65 11.68
CA ASN A 106 6.37 -8.14 11.71
C ASN A 106 7.37 -9.14 11.14
N ASP A 107 7.23 -10.42 11.48
CA ASP A 107 8.04 -11.50 10.91
C ASP A 107 7.85 -11.58 9.39
N TYR A 108 6.62 -11.49 8.89
CA TYR A 108 6.35 -11.47 7.46
C TYR A 108 7.04 -10.28 6.76
N ILE A 109 6.93 -9.07 7.35
CA ILE A 109 7.58 -7.86 6.81
C ILE A 109 9.10 -8.04 6.76
N ALA A 110 9.71 -8.56 7.84
CA ALA A 110 11.16 -8.73 7.93
C ALA A 110 11.72 -9.75 6.91
N HIS A 111 10.92 -10.76 6.51
CA HIS A 111 11.33 -11.75 5.52
C HIS A 111 10.90 -11.42 4.08
N SER A 112 10.14 -10.33 3.88
CA SER A 112 9.62 -9.91 2.57
C SER A 112 10.22 -8.60 2.06
N ALA A 113 10.93 -7.86 2.93
CA ALA A 113 11.69 -6.65 2.60
C ALA A 113 13.10 -7.00 2.11
#